data_AF-A0A653DUB0-F1
#
_entry.id   AF-A0A653DUB0-F1
#
_cell.length_a   1.000
_cell.length_b   1.000
_cell.length_c   1.000
_cell.angle_alpha   90.00
_cell.angle_beta   90.00
_cell.angle_gamma   90.00
#
_symmetry.space_group_name_H-M   'P 1'
#
loop_
_entity.id
_entity.type
_entity.pdbx_description
1 polymer ?
#
loop_
_entity_poly.entity_id
_entity_poly.type
_entity_poly.pdbx_seq_one_letter_code
_entity_poly.pdbx_strand_id
1 'polypeptide(L)'
;MAATYPDKPTPEQKCDMTQFITLLSKFYPCHICAEDLRAELKVDPPKTDSQEVLSQWLCRLHNKVNIKLGKEVFDCSKVNERWRDGWSDGSCD
;
A
#
# COMPACT_ATOMS: atom_id res chain seq x y z
N MET A 1 8.35 1.02 -1.92
CA MET A 1 8.05 2.34 -1.33
C MET A 1 7.55 2.19 0.11
N ALA A 2 6.37 1.60 0.38
CA ALA A 2 5.86 1.51 1.76
C ALA A 2 6.81 0.74 2.69
N ALA A 3 7.40 -0.34 2.18
CA ALA A 3 8.41 -1.15 2.86
C ALA A 3 9.59 -0.35 3.44
N THR A 4 9.99 0.75 2.79
CA THR A 4 11.13 1.59 3.16
C THR A 4 10.72 2.96 3.71
N TYR A 5 9.44 3.15 4.01
CA TYR A 5 8.95 4.37 4.64
C TYR A 5 9.49 4.47 6.08
N PRO A 6 9.67 5.66 6.67
CA PRO A 6 10.21 5.78 8.03
C PRO A 6 9.23 5.23 9.09
N ASP A 7 9.78 4.62 10.14
CA ASP A 7 8.99 4.20 11.31
C ASP A 7 8.43 5.41 12.07
N LYS A 8 9.17 6.52 12.08
CA LYS A 8 8.80 7.79 12.71
C LYS A 8 8.86 8.92 11.68
N PRO A 9 7.89 9.00 10.76
CA PRO A 9 7.90 10.00 9.70
C PRO A 9 7.64 11.40 10.26
N THR A 10 8.26 12.40 9.64
CA THR A 10 7.96 13.82 9.92
C THR A 10 6.56 14.18 9.43
N PRO A 11 5.94 15.26 9.94
CA PRO A 11 4.64 15.74 9.43
C PRO A 11 4.64 15.97 7.92
N GLU A 12 5.74 16.47 7.37
CA GLU A 12 5.94 16.65 5.92
C GLU A 12 5.92 15.31 5.18
N GLN A 13 6.68 14.31 5.65
CA GLN A 13 6.68 12.96 5.05
C GLN A 13 5.30 12.28 5.10
N LYS A 14 4.49 12.54 6.13
CA LYS A 14 3.10 12.04 6.21
C LYS A 14 2.22 12.71 5.16
N CYS A 15 2.36 14.02 5.00
CA CYS A 15 1.65 14.83 4.00
C CYS A 15 2.03 14.38 2.58
N ASP A 16 3.32 14.32 2.28
CA ASP A 16 3.86 13.96 0.97
C ASP A 16 3.42 12.56 0.54
N MET A 17 3.46 11.58 1.46
CA MET A 17 3.01 10.22 1.15
C MET A 17 1.51 10.17 0.83
N THR A 18 0.71 10.92 1.58
CA THR A 18 -0.74 11.03 1.34
C THR A 18 -1.01 11.70 -0.01
N GLN A 19 -0.29 12.76 -0.32
CA GLN A 19 -0.39 13.47 -1.60
C GLN A 19 0.07 12.60 -2.77
N PHE A 20 1.18 11.87 -2.62
CA PHE A 20 1.70 10.95 -3.61
C PHE A 20 0.66 9.89 -4.01
N ILE A 21 0.04 9.21 -3.04
CA ILE A 21 -1.00 8.20 -3.30
C ILE A 21 -2.23 8.83 -3.96
N THR A 22 -2.61 10.03 -3.51
CA THR A 22 -3.72 10.78 -4.12
C THR A 22 -3.43 11.13 -5.58
N LEU A 23 -2.22 11.60 -5.89
CA LEU A 23 -1.80 11.92 -7.25
C LEU A 23 -1.69 10.66 -8.11
N LEU A 24 -1.17 9.55 -7.56
CA LEU A 24 -1.15 8.26 -8.23
C LEU A 24 -2.55 7.86 -8.70
N SER A 25 -3.58 8.02 -7.87
CA SER A 25 -4.96 7.70 -8.25
C SER A 25 -5.54 8.57 -9.38
N LYS A 26 -4.95 9.74 -9.64
CA LYS A 26 -5.35 10.62 -10.74
C LYS A 26 -4.63 10.28 -12.05
N PHE A 27 -3.38 9.85 -11.94
CA PHE A 27 -2.51 9.61 -13.10
C PHE A 27 -2.33 8.13 -13.45
N TYR A 28 -2.96 7.22 -12.70
CA TYR A 28 -2.92 5.81 -13.05
C TYR A 28 -3.59 5.58 -14.42
N PRO A 29 -2.88 5.01 -15.41
CA PRO A 29 -3.27 5.07 -16.82
C PRO A 29 -4.50 4.22 -17.17
N CYS A 30 -4.81 3.19 -16.36
CA CYS A 30 -6.05 2.42 -16.50
C CYS A 30 -7.22 3.23 -15.92
N HIS A 31 -8.09 3.79 -16.78
CA HIS A 31 -9.19 4.65 -16.36
C HIS A 31 -10.11 4.00 -15.30
N ILE A 32 -10.58 2.79 -15.57
CA ILE A 32 -11.48 2.05 -14.66
C ILE A 32 -10.79 1.71 -13.32
N CYS A 33 -9.50 1.38 -13.37
CA CYS A 33 -8.72 1.07 -12.17
C CYS A 33 -8.48 2.32 -11.33
N ALA A 34 -8.21 3.45 -11.99
CA ALA A 34 -7.98 4.74 -11.36
C ALA A 34 -9.26 5.29 -10.71
N GLU A 35 -10.41 5.13 -11.37
CA GLU A 35 -11.71 5.49 -10.80
C GLU A 35 -12.02 4.69 -9.54
N ASP A 36 -11.83 3.36 -9.59
CA ASP A 36 -12.00 2.48 -8.44
C ASP A 36 -11.07 2.87 -7.29
N LEU A 37 -9.78 3.09 -7.56
CA LEU A 37 -8.83 3.54 -6.57
C LEU A 37 -9.26 4.87 -5.93
N ARG A 38 -9.71 5.85 -6.74
CA ARG A 38 -10.23 7.13 -6.20
C ARG A 38 -11.47 6.95 -5.33
N ALA A 39 -12.33 5.99 -5.63
CA ALA A 39 -13.48 5.67 -4.80
C ALA A 39 -13.04 5.06 -3.47
N GLU A 40 -12.12 4.08 -3.50
CA GLU A 40 -11.56 3.45 -2.31
C GLU A 40 -10.83 4.44 -1.39
N LEU A 41 -10.04 5.37 -1.94
CA LEU A 41 -9.33 6.38 -1.15
C LEU A 41 -10.27 7.34 -0.40
N LYS A 42 -11.53 7.49 -0.83
CA LYS A 42 -12.55 8.28 -0.10
C LYS A 42 -13.08 7.52 1.11
N VAL A 43 -13.13 6.19 1.04
CA VAL A 43 -13.66 5.32 2.10
C VAL A 43 -12.56 4.98 3.11
N ASP A 44 -11.38 4.63 2.63
CA ASP A 44 -10.22 4.23 3.45
C ASP A 44 -8.97 5.01 3.00
N PRO A 45 -8.81 6.27 3.47
CA PRO A 45 -7.70 7.13 3.06
C PRO A 45 -6.35 6.59 3.55
N PRO A 46 -5.23 6.97 2.89
CA PRO A 46 -3.89 6.53 3.25
C PRO A 46 -3.57 6.72 4.74
N LYS A 47 -3.03 5.68 5.36
CA LYS A 47 -2.53 5.74 6.73
C LYS A 47 -1.01 5.83 6.70
N THR A 48 -0.47 6.97 7.09
CA THR A 48 0.96 7.31 6.90
C THR A 48 1.68 7.50 8.23
N ASP A 49 1.17 6.93 9.33
CA ASP A 49 1.70 7.20 10.67
C ASP A 49 3.05 6.54 10.95
N SER A 50 3.35 5.42 10.29
CA SER A 50 4.62 4.70 10.35
C SER A 50 4.78 3.78 9.14
N GLN A 51 5.96 3.21 8.97
CA GLN A 51 6.27 2.16 7.98
C GLN A 51 5.25 1.01 8.04
N GLU A 52 5.01 0.48 9.24
CA GLU A 52 4.13 -0.66 9.45
C GLU A 52 2.68 -0.31 9.10
N VAL A 53 2.20 0.84 9.60
CA VAL A 53 0.82 1.29 9.37
C VAL A 53 0.57 1.49 7.87
N LEU A 54 1.52 2.11 7.15
CA LEU A 54 1.42 2.32 5.71
C LEU A 54 1.46 1.00 4.94
N SER A 55 2.39 0.10 5.28
CA SER A 55 2.54 -1.19 4.61
C SER A 55 1.31 -2.07 4.79
N GLN A 56 0.75 -2.10 6.00
CA GLN A 56 -0.48 -2.83 6.32
C GLN A 56 -1.70 -2.23 5.61
N TRP A 57 -1.85 -0.90 5.60
CA TRP A 57 -2.92 -0.23 4.87
C TRP A 57 -2.83 -0.53 3.37
N LEU A 58 -1.64 -0.42 2.78
CA LEU A 58 -1.45 -0.67 1.35
C LEU A 58 -1.69 -2.14 0.98
N CYS A 59 -1.28 -3.08 1.83
CA CYS A 59 -1.59 -4.50 1.65
C CYS A 59 -3.10 -4.76 1.64
N ARG A 60 -3.84 -4.20 2.61
CA ARG A 60 -5.31 -4.34 2.65
C ARG A 60 -5.99 -3.71 1.43
N LEU A 61 -5.54 -2.53 1.00
CA LEU A 61 -6.03 -1.90 -0.23
C LEU A 61 -5.81 -2.81 -1.45
N HIS A 62 -4.61 -3.40 -1.57
CA HIS A 62 -4.31 -4.34 -2.65
C HIS A 62 -5.21 -5.57 -2.58
N ASN A 63 -5.48 -6.10 -1.38
CA ASN A 63 -6.38 -7.23 -1.20
C ASN A 63 -7.83 -6.93 -1.55
N LYS A 64 -8.31 -5.69 -1.38
CA LYS A 64 -9.64 -5.31 -1.91
C LYS A 64 -9.72 -5.49 -3.42
N VAL A 65 -8.67 -5.11 -4.15
CA VAL A 65 -8.56 -5.35 -5.60
C VAL A 65 -8.49 -6.85 -5.90
N ASN A 66 -7.73 -7.63 -5.14
CA ASN A 66 -7.68 -9.09 -5.29
C ASN A 66 -9.07 -9.71 -5.19
N ILE A 67 -9.80 -9.40 -4.12
CA ILE A 67 -11.16 -9.91 -3.89
C ILE A 67 -12.09 -9.52 -5.04
N LYS A 68 -12.07 -8.26 -5.47
CA LYS A 68 -12.88 -7.76 -6.58
C LYS A 68 -12.63 -8.51 -7.90
N LEU A 69 -11.40 -8.97 -8.11
CA LEU A 69 -10.98 -9.71 -9.29
C LEU A 69 -11.01 -11.23 -9.12
N GLY A 70 -11.54 -11.74 -7.99
CA GLY A 70 -11.60 -13.18 -7.70
C GLY A 70 -10.23 -13.83 -7.48
N LYS A 71 -9.24 -13.07 -6.99
CA LYS A 71 -7.90 -13.54 -6.65
C LYS A 71 -7.80 -13.89 -5.17
N GLU A 72 -6.82 -14.71 -4.83
CA GLU A 72 -6.50 -15.04 -3.45
C GLU A 72 -6.08 -13.80 -2.65
N VAL A 73 -6.41 -13.82 -1.36
CA VAL A 73 -6.00 -12.79 -0.39
C VAL A 73 -4.56 -13.04 0.00
N PHE A 74 -3.70 -12.04 -0.15
CA PHE A 74 -2.34 -12.07 0.35
C PHE A 74 -2.32 -11.93 1.87
N ASP A 75 -1.55 -12.74 2.58
CA ASP A 75 -1.37 -12.59 4.03
C ASP A 75 -0.54 -11.35 4.34
N CYS A 76 -1.19 -10.30 4.86
CA CYS A 76 -0.50 -9.05 5.19
C CYS A 76 0.51 -9.18 6.34
N SER A 77 0.51 -10.27 7.11
CA SER A 77 1.59 -10.55 8.07
C SER A 77 2.94 -10.73 7.37
N LYS A 78 2.92 -11.15 6.10
CA LYS A 78 4.08 -11.42 5.24
C LYS A 78 4.55 -10.22 4.42
N VAL A 79 4.00 -9.02 4.64
CA VAL A 79 4.29 -7.85 3.81
C VAL A 79 5.78 -7.45 3.83
N ASN A 80 6.45 -7.55 4.97
CA ASN A 80 7.86 -7.19 5.08
C ASN A 80 8.78 -8.28 4.50
N GLU A 81 8.49 -9.56 4.75
CA GLU A 81 9.20 -10.67 4.08
C GLU A 81 9.14 -10.50 2.56
N ARG A 82 7.94 -10.24 2.03
CA ARG A 82 7.74 -10.13 0.58
C ARG A 82 8.38 -8.90 -0.05
N TRP A 83 8.38 -7.75 0.63
CA TRP A 83 8.69 -6.45 0.00
C TRP A 83 9.90 -5.72 0.58
N ARG A 84 10.56 -6.29 1.61
CA ARG A 84 11.71 -5.67 2.29
C ARG A 84 12.82 -6.67 2.61
N ASP A 85 12.49 -7.72 3.34
CA ASP A 85 13.46 -8.52 4.09
C ASP A 85 13.88 -9.82 3.36
N GLY A 86 13.06 -10.31 2.43
CA GLY A 86 13.17 -11.68 1.91
C GLY A 86 12.42 -12.68 2.79
N TRP A 87 12.16 -13.87 2.25
CA TRP A 87 11.45 -14.92 3.00
C TRP A 87 12.33 -15.49 4.11
N SER A 88 11.71 -15.81 5.25
CA SER A 88 12.44 -16.32 6.42
C SER A 88 13.12 -17.68 6.21
N ASP A 89 12.80 -18.38 5.13
CA ASP A 89 13.40 -19.66 4.76
C ASP A 89 14.69 -19.52 3.93
N GLY A 90 15.12 -18.29 3.62
CA GLY A 90 16.32 -18.00 2.85
C GLY A 90 16.17 -18.23 1.34
N SER A 91 14.95 -18.45 0.83
CA SER A 91 14.72 -18.67 -0.61
C SER A 91 14.99 -17.45 -1.50
N CYS A 92 15.31 -16.30 -0.90
CA CYS A 92 15.68 -15.05 -1.59
C CYS A 92 17.14 -14.63 -1.37
N ASP A 93 17.95 -15.48 -0.73
CA ASP A 93 19.39 -15.26 -0.53
C ASP A 93 20.20 -15.57 -1.81
#